data_AF-A0A6A6D702-F1
#
_entry.id   AF-A0A6A6D702-F1
#
_cell.length_a   1.000
_cell.length_b   1.000
_cell.length_c   1.000
_cell.angle_alpha   90.00
_cell.angle_beta   90.00
_cell.angle_gamma   90.00
#
_symmetry.space_group_name_H-M   'P 1'
#
loop_
_entity.id
_entity.type
_entity.pdbx_description
1 polymer ?
#
loop_
_entity_poly.entity_id
_entity_poly.type
_entity_poly.pdbx_seq_one_letter_code
_entity_poly.pdbx_strand_id
1 'polypeptide(L)'
;MDHSPHEDIAKRPNATSTPNLKFLNYSLTKITLDAGLRISKATTNLSTAICGAILLIPRTVSAQAEDGYGYPNLTPAGPNYDDFIAGPANRSDKDGQKVLADVDNFLASSLNWIAFKQRADQIRKSGIQQDCIGNLSIALTGLGGAYQAGASGATTLLTLLPTAGALIGTPVTELWVLYKLMPLAGLISMVLSLGGNIVPAEVNEYERVAADFTYSGMVASNPDQYNAVKVDDDDALPPDAGTTEAKEKKEAIKFANQVAARARHPIELRKAPVIVGGITVQIFLLGLIMVACWFMQAGSIVVWWCTFYPWMYFWYGFVALSSLLENLAGVPFTHQWTIRVSRAPKVEISPDVPWAIPEPAPQIPEIRHQTDIQPSGSKGPSAFSDEVAYHGHQLTPSNHSNASGDVPTFYPSRYSSVPQQPFSEGEILTRLKKGYNTFGRVVMEPNRPWSAAKDAFYVIISERGVDYSHASLRVFSKILTIGVYTVGTAMFASSTLATILVAVVVASLVIVAGVFGRVTAMWMASELMKGRPILHKVAKNRKEAELYIEAILRKPDMVFEVLGHVITDGRIIKRYRKPLRWSSILGVLADPYDITKLATAGYSKV
;
A
#
# COMPACT_ATOMS: atom_id res chain seq x y z
N MET A 1 40.05 53.98 -29.38
CA MET A 1 40.44 54.12 -27.97
C MET A 1 39.21 54.54 -27.19
N ASP A 2 38.50 53.49 -26.79
CA ASP A 2 37.62 53.27 -25.64
C ASP A 2 36.58 54.33 -25.26
N HIS A 3 35.40 54.13 -25.85
CA HIS A 3 34.10 54.42 -25.26
C HIS A 3 33.77 53.41 -24.16
N SER A 4 33.36 53.88 -22.99
CA SER A 4 32.67 53.10 -21.97
C SER A 4 31.36 53.80 -21.62
N PRO A 5 30.18 53.17 -21.80
CA PRO A 5 28.92 53.72 -21.35
C PRO A 5 28.59 53.23 -19.93
N HIS A 6 28.21 54.17 -19.07
CA HIS A 6 27.54 53.90 -17.81
C HIS A 6 26.17 53.26 -18.07
N GLU A 7 25.97 52.06 -17.51
CA GLU A 7 24.73 51.31 -17.56
C GLU A 7 23.89 51.65 -16.31
N ASP A 8 22.87 52.48 -16.48
CA ASP A 8 21.87 52.79 -15.47
C ASP A 8 20.93 51.60 -15.27
N ILE A 9 21.12 50.88 -14.16
CA ILE A 9 20.25 49.78 -13.72
C ILE A 9 18.94 50.38 -13.17
N ALA A 10 17.95 50.49 -14.05
CA ALA A 10 16.57 50.78 -13.69
C ALA A 10 15.96 49.63 -12.87
N LYS A 11 15.65 49.91 -11.60
CA LYS A 11 14.80 49.07 -10.73
C LYS A 11 13.43 48.83 -11.38
N ARG A 12 13.20 47.65 -11.95
CA ARG A 12 11.86 47.16 -12.28
C ARG A 12 11.16 46.67 -10.99
N PRO A 13 9.91 47.09 -10.71
CA PRO A 13 9.12 46.48 -9.65
C PRO A 13 8.71 45.06 -10.08
N ASN A 14 9.16 44.05 -9.33
CA ASN A 14 8.68 42.67 -9.42
C ASN A 14 7.23 42.61 -8.94
N ALA A 15 6.29 42.94 -9.82
CA ALA A 15 4.89 42.61 -9.64
C ALA A 15 4.75 41.08 -9.77
N THR A 16 4.79 40.40 -8.62
CA THR A 16 4.39 39.00 -8.48
C THR A 16 2.89 38.91 -8.74
N SER A 17 2.51 38.79 -10.01
CA SER A 17 1.14 38.48 -10.40
C SER A 17 0.80 37.10 -9.84
N THR A 18 0.04 37.06 -8.75
CA THR A 18 -0.54 35.83 -8.23
C THR A 18 -1.38 35.20 -9.34
N PRO A 19 -1.07 33.98 -9.81
CA PRO A 19 -1.84 33.33 -10.85
C PRO A 19 -3.29 33.21 -10.40
N ASN A 20 -4.19 33.69 -11.24
CA ASN A 20 -5.61 33.82 -10.96
C ASN A 20 -6.21 32.42 -10.78
N LEU A 21 -6.31 31.94 -9.53
CA LEU A 21 -6.80 30.61 -9.12
C LEU A 21 -8.15 30.23 -9.76
N LYS A 22 -8.96 31.22 -10.16
CA LYS A 22 -10.21 31.01 -10.90
C LYS A 22 -10.00 30.37 -12.27
N PHE A 23 -8.91 30.67 -12.96
CA PHE A 23 -8.62 30.13 -14.29
C PHE A 23 -8.18 28.66 -14.23
N LEU A 24 -7.41 28.28 -13.20
CA LEU A 24 -6.98 26.90 -12.96
C LEU A 24 -8.17 25.99 -12.59
N ASN A 25 -9.07 26.45 -11.73
CA ASN A 25 -10.27 25.69 -11.40
C ASN A 25 -11.17 25.47 -12.63
N TYR A 26 -11.34 26.49 -13.48
CA TYR A 26 -12.14 26.39 -14.70
C TYR A 26 -11.53 25.39 -15.71
N SER A 27 -10.21 25.43 -15.89
CA SER A 27 -9.46 24.50 -16.73
C SER A 27 -9.59 23.05 -16.24
N LEU A 28 -9.41 22.80 -14.94
CA LEU A 28 -9.52 21.47 -14.35
C LEU A 28 -10.95 20.92 -14.43
N THR A 29 -11.97 21.75 -14.20
CA THR A 29 -13.37 21.33 -14.39
C THR A 29 -13.66 20.98 -15.85
N LYS A 30 -13.08 21.69 -16.82
CA LYS A 30 -13.28 21.40 -18.24
C LYS A 30 -12.58 20.11 -18.67
N ILE A 31 -11.36 19.86 -18.18
CA ILE A 31 -10.61 18.62 -18.45
C ILE A 31 -11.30 17.42 -17.80
N THR A 32 -11.76 17.55 -16.56
CA THR A 32 -12.48 16.46 -15.86
C THR A 32 -13.84 16.18 -16.49
N LEU A 33 -14.55 17.20 -16.96
CA LEU A 33 -15.81 17.03 -17.67
C LEU A 33 -15.63 16.44 -19.07
N ASP A 34 -14.58 16.83 -19.82
CA ASP A 34 -14.27 16.23 -21.13
C ASP A 34 -13.79 14.77 -20.97
N ALA A 35 -12.93 14.49 -19.99
CA ALA A 35 -12.55 13.12 -19.65
C ALA A 35 -13.77 12.30 -19.21
N GLY A 36 -14.65 12.88 -18.39
CA GLY A 36 -15.92 12.25 -17.98
C GLY A 36 -16.84 11.95 -19.15
N LEU A 37 -16.98 12.86 -20.11
CA LEU A 37 -17.75 12.66 -21.33
C LEU A 37 -17.13 11.61 -22.26
N ARG A 38 -15.81 11.59 -22.41
CA ARG A 38 -15.10 10.57 -23.21
C ARG A 38 -15.20 9.19 -22.57
N ILE A 39 -15.03 9.11 -21.25
CA ILE A 39 -15.23 7.87 -20.49
C ILE A 39 -16.69 7.45 -20.61
N SER A 40 -17.65 8.35 -20.40
CA SER A 40 -19.08 8.07 -20.55
C SER A 40 -19.42 7.58 -21.95
N LYS A 41 -18.85 8.18 -23.00
CA LYS A 41 -19.10 7.79 -24.39
C LYS A 41 -18.45 6.45 -24.72
N ALA A 42 -17.24 6.22 -24.20
CA ALA A 42 -16.55 4.94 -24.30
C ALA A 42 -17.29 3.84 -23.53
N THR A 43 -17.79 4.11 -22.33
CA THR A 43 -18.57 3.15 -21.53
C THR A 43 -19.95 2.97 -22.11
N THR A 44 -20.63 3.98 -22.65
CA THR A 44 -21.90 3.78 -23.34
C THR A 44 -21.68 2.96 -24.59
N ASN A 45 -20.71 3.28 -25.45
CA ASN A 45 -20.42 2.53 -26.67
C ASN A 45 -19.94 1.11 -26.38
N LEU A 46 -19.11 0.92 -25.36
CA LEU A 46 -18.68 -0.39 -24.90
C LEU A 46 -19.86 -1.13 -24.27
N SER A 47 -20.75 -0.47 -23.53
CA SER A 47 -21.96 -1.08 -22.99
C SER A 47 -22.95 -1.42 -24.10
N THR A 48 -23.16 -0.59 -25.12
CA THR A 48 -24.02 -0.94 -26.27
C THR A 48 -23.36 -1.95 -27.17
N ALA A 49 -22.04 -2.04 -27.24
CA ALA A 49 -21.34 -3.09 -27.98
C ALA A 49 -21.28 -4.42 -27.20
N ILE A 50 -21.08 -4.38 -25.88
CA ILE A 50 -21.08 -5.55 -25.00
C ILE A 50 -22.52 -6.01 -24.75
N CYS A 51 -23.41 -5.16 -24.27
CA CYS A 51 -24.84 -5.46 -24.20
C CYS A 51 -25.41 -5.70 -25.60
N GLY A 52 -24.93 -5.04 -26.65
CA GLY A 52 -25.32 -5.38 -28.02
C GLY A 52 -24.85 -6.77 -28.41
N ALA A 53 -23.59 -7.14 -28.23
CA ALA A 53 -23.11 -8.48 -28.53
C ALA A 53 -23.80 -9.54 -27.64
N ILE A 54 -23.94 -9.28 -26.34
CA ILE A 54 -24.57 -10.18 -25.36
C ILE A 54 -26.09 -10.30 -25.60
N LEU A 55 -26.77 -9.23 -26.01
CA LEU A 55 -28.23 -9.19 -26.22
C LEU A 55 -28.65 -9.39 -27.69
N LEU A 56 -27.76 -9.25 -28.68
CA LEU A 56 -28.05 -9.43 -30.11
C LEU A 56 -27.62 -10.80 -30.66
N ILE A 57 -26.70 -11.53 -30.00
CA ILE A 57 -26.38 -12.92 -30.39
C ILE A 57 -27.63 -13.84 -30.35
N PRO A 58 -28.67 -13.64 -29.51
CA PRO A 58 -29.90 -14.43 -29.59
C PRO A 58 -30.90 -13.93 -30.66
N ARG A 59 -30.75 -12.74 -31.23
CA ARG A 59 -31.83 -12.12 -32.05
C ARG A 59 -32.02 -12.74 -33.44
N THR A 60 -31.11 -13.57 -33.93
CA THR A 60 -31.18 -14.04 -35.33
C THR A 60 -32.00 -15.31 -35.55
N VAL A 61 -32.57 -15.93 -34.51
CA VAL A 61 -33.47 -17.08 -34.70
C VAL A 61 -34.54 -17.13 -33.60
N SER A 62 -35.65 -16.41 -33.71
CA SER A 62 -36.79 -16.59 -32.78
C SER A 62 -38.03 -17.06 -33.53
N ALA A 63 -38.48 -18.28 -33.26
CA ALA A 63 -39.86 -18.70 -33.46
C ALA A 63 -40.56 -18.62 -32.09
N GLN A 64 -41.78 -18.07 -32.04
CA GLN A 64 -42.59 -17.97 -30.83
C GLN A 64 -42.97 -19.37 -30.30
N ALA A 65 -42.89 -19.55 -28.99
CA ALA A 65 -43.45 -20.70 -28.29
C ALA A 65 -44.52 -20.27 -27.29
N GLU A 66 -45.59 -21.08 -27.23
CA GLU A 66 -46.78 -20.90 -26.38
C GLU A 66 -46.53 -21.44 -24.96
N ASP A 67 -47.18 -20.79 -23.99
CA ASP A 67 -47.06 -21.01 -22.54
C ASP A 67 -47.46 -22.44 -22.11
N GLY A 68 -46.57 -23.19 -21.44
CA GLY A 68 -46.96 -24.47 -20.82
C GLY A 68 -45.89 -25.40 -20.24
N TYR A 69 -44.58 -25.18 -20.46
CA TYR A 69 -43.57 -26.21 -20.16
C TYR A 69 -42.76 -25.95 -18.88
N GLY A 70 -42.96 -26.77 -17.85
CA GLY A 70 -42.14 -26.82 -16.62
C GLY A 70 -41.34 -28.13 -16.53
N TYR A 71 -40.17 -28.09 -15.89
CA TYR A 71 -39.39 -29.32 -15.65
C TYR A 71 -40.20 -30.33 -14.81
N PRO A 72 -40.24 -31.61 -15.21
CA PRO A 72 -40.96 -32.63 -14.45
C PRO A 72 -40.41 -32.74 -13.02
N ASN A 73 -41.30 -32.85 -12.05
CA ASN A 73 -40.96 -32.90 -10.63
C ASN A 73 -40.27 -34.24 -10.30
N LEU A 74 -38.96 -34.22 -10.03
CA LEU A 74 -38.13 -35.41 -9.76
C LEU A 74 -38.28 -35.96 -8.32
N THR A 75 -39.33 -35.60 -7.59
CA THR A 75 -39.53 -35.98 -6.17
C THR A 75 -40.02 -37.40 -5.84
N PRO A 76 -40.40 -38.34 -6.75
CA PRO A 76 -40.80 -39.67 -6.30
C PRO A 76 -39.63 -40.40 -5.64
N ALA A 77 -39.89 -41.03 -4.48
CA ALA A 77 -38.95 -41.89 -3.78
C ALA A 77 -38.72 -43.18 -4.58
N GLY A 78 -37.77 -43.14 -5.50
CA GLY A 78 -37.45 -44.25 -6.41
C GLY A 78 -37.59 -43.82 -7.88
N PRO A 79 -36.66 -43.03 -8.43
CA PRO A 79 -36.61 -42.82 -9.87
C PRO A 79 -36.33 -44.17 -10.55
N ASN A 80 -37.30 -44.71 -11.29
CA ASN A 80 -37.04 -45.81 -12.21
C ASN A 80 -36.54 -45.23 -13.54
N TYR A 81 -35.44 -45.78 -14.05
CA TYR A 81 -34.69 -45.29 -15.22
C TYR A 81 -35.00 -46.07 -16.51
N ASP A 82 -35.90 -47.06 -16.45
CA ASP A 82 -36.16 -48.00 -17.56
C ASP A 82 -36.91 -47.39 -18.76
N ASP A 83 -37.55 -46.22 -18.63
CA ASP A 83 -38.37 -45.61 -19.68
C ASP A 83 -37.64 -44.58 -20.57
N PHE A 84 -36.31 -44.48 -20.49
CA PHE A 84 -35.55 -43.46 -21.24
C PHE A 84 -35.17 -43.95 -22.65
N ILE A 85 -35.92 -43.57 -23.68
CA ILE A 85 -35.60 -43.86 -25.09
C ILE A 85 -35.36 -42.53 -25.82
N ALA A 86 -34.11 -42.25 -26.21
CA ALA A 86 -33.77 -41.05 -26.96
C ALA A 86 -34.31 -41.10 -28.40
N GLY A 87 -35.46 -40.46 -28.64
CA GLY A 87 -36.06 -40.25 -29.97
C GLY A 87 -35.88 -38.80 -30.49
N PRO A 88 -36.06 -38.55 -31.80
CA PRO A 88 -36.09 -37.19 -32.35
C PRO A 88 -37.20 -36.37 -31.69
N ALA A 89 -36.89 -35.12 -31.31
CA ALA A 89 -37.76 -34.23 -30.53
C ALA A 89 -39.17 -34.11 -31.12
N ASN A 90 -40.10 -34.91 -30.62
CA ASN A 90 -41.50 -34.85 -30.98
C ASN A 90 -42.25 -34.09 -29.88
N ARG A 91 -43.15 -33.17 -30.22
CA ARG A 91 -43.89 -32.34 -29.24
C ARG A 91 -44.71 -33.17 -28.23
N SER A 92 -45.05 -34.39 -28.60
CA SER A 92 -45.76 -35.36 -27.77
C SER A 92 -44.86 -36.13 -26.80
N ASP A 93 -43.54 -36.08 -26.99
CA ASP A 93 -42.58 -36.80 -26.16
C ASP A 93 -42.07 -35.89 -25.03
N LYS A 94 -41.96 -36.44 -23.82
CA LYS A 94 -41.44 -35.73 -22.64
C LYS A 94 -40.03 -35.19 -22.90
N ASP A 95 -39.24 -35.88 -23.71
CA ASP A 95 -37.90 -35.44 -24.06
C ASP A 95 -37.90 -34.34 -25.14
N GLY A 96 -38.84 -34.36 -26.08
CA GLY A 96 -39.07 -33.26 -27.02
C GLY A 96 -39.50 -31.97 -26.33
N GLN A 97 -40.31 -32.07 -25.27
CA GLN A 97 -40.72 -30.91 -24.46
C GLN A 97 -39.57 -30.33 -23.63
N LYS A 98 -38.64 -31.15 -23.12
CA LYS A 98 -37.43 -30.66 -22.44
C LYS A 98 -36.52 -29.89 -23.40
N VAL A 99 -36.29 -30.45 -24.60
CA VAL A 99 -35.48 -29.79 -25.64
C VAL A 99 -36.12 -28.47 -26.06
N LEU A 100 -37.45 -28.43 -26.25
CA LEU A 100 -38.18 -27.20 -26.56
C LEU A 100 -38.11 -26.18 -25.42
N ALA A 101 -38.28 -26.59 -24.16
CA ALA A 101 -38.15 -25.69 -23.02
C ALA A 101 -36.73 -25.13 -22.84
N ASP A 102 -35.69 -25.92 -23.14
CA ASP A 102 -34.32 -25.42 -23.17
C ASP A 102 -34.13 -24.46 -24.33
N VAL A 103 -34.55 -24.81 -25.55
CA VAL A 103 -34.49 -23.94 -26.73
C VAL A 103 -35.24 -22.63 -26.47
N ASP A 104 -36.44 -22.66 -25.91
CA ASP A 104 -37.21 -21.47 -25.57
C ASP A 104 -36.53 -20.65 -24.48
N ASN A 105 -35.87 -21.27 -23.50
CA ASN A 105 -35.03 -20.56 -22.53
C ASN A 105 -33.79 -19.90 -23.15
N PHE A 106 -33.25 -20.45 -24.25
CA PHE A 106 -32.13 -19.86 -25.00
C PHE A 106 -32.57 -18.78 -25.99
N LEU A 107 -33.74 -18.96 -26.61
CA LEU A 107 -34.31 -18.07 -27.62
C LEU A 107 -35.10 -16.92 -27.01
N ALA A 108 -35.59 -17.06 -25.78
CA ALA A 108 -36.18 -15.97 -25.03
C ALA A 108 -35.16 -14.85 -24.91
N SER A 109 -35.55 -13.64 -25.31
CA SER A 109 -34.72 -12.42 -25.28
C SER A 109 -34.18 -12.05 -23.89
N SER A 110 -34.60 -12.74 -22.84
CA SER A 110 -34.15 -12.57 -21.46
C SER A 110 -33.78 -13.91 -20.86
N LEU A 111 -32.63 -13.96 -20.19
CA LEU A 111 -32.21 -15.12 -19.40
C LEU A 111 -33.24 -15.35 -18.28
N ASN A 112 -34.00 -16.46 -18.34
CA ASN A 112 -34.93 -16.82 -17.27
C ASN A 112 -34.15 -17.29 -16.03
N TRP A 113 -33.65 -16.33 -15.26
CA TRP A 113 -32.78 -16.55 -14.11
C TRP A 113 -33.41 -17.49 -13.08
N ILE A 114 -34.72 -17.37 -12.87
CA ILE A 114 -35.46 -18.19 -11.92
C ILE A 114 -35.43 -19.64 -12.37
N ALA A 115 -35.74 -19.93 -13.64
CA ALA A 115 -35.68 -21.29 -14.18
C ALA A 115 -34.24 -21.85 -14.14
N PHE A 116 -33.24 -21.05 -14.52
CA PHE A 116 -31.83 -21.44 -14.48
C PHE A 116 -31.38 -21.88 -13.08
N LYS A 117 -31.71 -21.09 -12.06
CA LYS A 117 -31.42 -21.41 -10.66
C LYS A 117 -32.23 -22.60 -10.17
N GLN A 118 -33.55 -22.60 -10.40
CA GLN A 118 -34.46 -23.66 -9.93
C GLN A 118 -34.04 -25.03 -10.44
N ARG A 119 -33.59 -25.13 -11.70
CA ARG A 119 -33.07 -26.39 -12.27
C ARG A 119 -31.89 -26.92 -11.46
N ALA A 120 -30.91 -26.08 -11.15
CA ALA A 120 -29.75 -26.51 -10.38
C ALA A 120 -30.11 -26.82 -8.92
N ASP A 121 -31.02 -26.06 -8.31
CA ASP A 121 -31.53 -26.33 -6.96
C ASP A 121 -32.27 -27.68 -6.92
N GLN A 122 -33.06 -28.02 -7.94
CA GLN A 122 -33.74 -29.32 -8.05
C GLN A 122 -32.75 -30.48 -8.16
N ILE A 123 -31.70 -30.34 -8.97
CA ILE A 123 -30.65 -31.36 -9.10
C ILE A 123 -29.94 -31.60 -7.76
N ARG A 124 -29.68 -30.52 -6.99
CA ARG A 124 -29.01 -30.58 -5.69
C ARG A 124 -29.90 -30.96 -4.51
N LYS A 125 -31.24 -30.97 -4.69
CA LYS A 125 -32.23 -31.04 -3.60
C LYS A 125 -32.07 -32.27 -2.71
N SER A 126 -31.54 -33.38 -3.22
CA SER A 126 -31.34 -34.62 -2.46
C SER A 126 -30.29 -34.48 -1.36
N GLY A 127 -29.31 -33.58 -1.51
CA GLY A 127 -28.17 -33.45 -0.59
C GLY A 127 -27.17 -34.62 -0.63
N ILE A 128 -27.53 -35.75 -1.26
CA ILE A 128 -26.70 -36.94 -1.43
C ILE A 128 -25.98 -36.86 -2.78
N GLN A 129 -24.66 -37.12 -2.79
CA GLN A 129 -23.84 -36.99 -3.99
C GLN A 129 -24.27 -37.92 -5.12
N GLN A 130 -24.64 -39.17 -4.80
CA GLN A 130 -25.09 -40.17 -5.77
C GLN A 130 -26.37 -39.70 -6.48
N ASP A 131 -27.36 -39.28 -5.72
CA ASP A 131 -28.62 -38.75 -6.26
C ASP A 131 -28.41 -37.47 -7.08
N CYS A 132 -27.51 -36.59 -6.63
CA CYS A 132 -27.17 -35.37 -7.37
C CYS A 132 -26.56 -35.68 -8.74
N ILE A 133 -25.61 -36.63 -8.80
CA ILE A 133 -25.01 -37.09 -10.06
C ILE A 133 -26.03 -37.81 -10.93
N GLY A 134 -26.92 -38.63 -10.35
CA GLY A 134 -28.00 -39.30 -11.08
C GLY A 134 -28.97 -38.29 -11.72
N ASN A 135 -29.45 -37.32 -10.94
CA ASN A 135 -30.31 -36.24 -11.40
C ASN A 135 -29.62 -35.38 -12.47
N LEU A 136 -28.33 -35.09 -12.28
CA LEU A 136 -27.53 -34.36 -13.27
C LEU A 136 -27.40 -35.16 -14.57
N SER A 137 -27.14 -36.46 -14.50
CA SER A 137 -27.06 -37.34 -15.67
C SER A 137 -28.36 -37.32 -16.48
N ILE A 138 -29.51 -37.47 -15.81
CA ILE A 138 -30.83 -37.36 -16.44
C ILE A 138 -31.04 -35.98 -17.08
N ALA A 139 -30.62 -34.92 -16.40
CA ALA A 139 -30.71 -33.57 -16.94
C ALA A 139 -29.83 -33.41 -18.18
N LEU A 140 -28.66 -34.08 -18.23
CA LEU A 140 -27.72 -34.00 -19.35
C LEU A 140 -28.12 -34.87 -20.55
N THR A 141 -28.75 -36.03 -20.35
CA THR A 141 -29.20 -36.90 -21.45
C THR A 141 -30.30 -36.27 -22.29
N GLY A 142 -31.08 -35.34 -21.71
CA GLY A 142 -32.10 -34.57 -22.42
C GLY A 142 -31.58 -33.35 -23.19
N LEU A 143 -30.29 -33.01 -23.10
CA LEU A 143 -29.73 -31.82 -23.73
C LEU A 143 -29.31 -32.10 -25.17
N GLY A 144 -29.88 -31.35 -26.12
CA GLY A 144 -29.48 -31.42 -27.52
C GLY A 144 -28.00 -31.04 -27.72
N GLY A 145 -27.39 -31.54 -28.80
CA GLY A 145 -25.97 -31.28 -29.09
C GLY A 145 -25.59 -29.80 -29.16
N ALA A 146 -26.52 -28.92 -29.54
CA ALA A 146 -26.31 -27.46 -29.53
C ALA A 146 -26.04 -26.91 -28.11
N TYR A 147 -26.73 -27.45 -27.09
CA TYR A 147 -26.47 -27.10 -25.70
C TYR A 147 -25.09 -27.56 -25.26
N GLN A 148 -24.73 -28.80 -25.58
CA GLN A 148 -23.42 -29.36 -25.23
C GLN A 148 -22.28 -28.55 -25.85
N ALA A 149 -22.46 -28.09 -27.10
CA ALA A 149 -21.53 -27.18 -27.74
C ALA A 149 -21.45 -25.83 -27.02
N GLY A 150 -22.59 -25.24 -26.65
CA GLY A 150 -22.67 -23.99 -25.90
C GLY A 150 -22.02 -24.07 -24.50
N ALA A 151 -22.26 -25.16 -23.78
CA ALA A 151 -21.65 -25.44 -22.49
C ALA A 151 -20.14 -25.65 -22.61
N SER A 152 -19.68 -26.39 -23.62
CA SER A 152 -18.24 -26.56 -23.90
C SER A 152 -17.56 -25.22 -24.22
N GLY A 153 -18.24 -24.35 -24.98
CA GLY A 153 -17.77 -22.98 -25.25
C GLY A 153 -17.71 -22.12 -23.99
N ALA A 154 -18.73 -22.20 -23.13
CA ALA A 154 -18.80 -21.48 -21.85
C ALA A 154 -17.63 -21.87 -20.95
N THR A 155 -17.41 -23.17 -20.81
CA THR A 155 -16.29 -23.77 -20.10
C THR A 155 -14.95 -23.28 -20.64
N THR A 156 -14.75 -23.29 -21.96
CA THR A 156 -13.51 -22.82 -22.58
C THR A 156 -13.28 -21.35 -22.27
N LEU A 157 -14.30 -20.49 -22.39
CA LEU A 157 -14.19 -19.08 -22.05
C LEU A 157 -13.80 -18.87 -20.58
N LEU A 158 -14.39 -19.62 -19.65
CA LEU A 158 -14.08 -19.51 -18.22
C LEU A 158 -12.68 -20.02 -17.87
N THR A 159 -12.17 -21.04 -18.57
CA THR A 159 -10.77 -21.47 -18.41
C THR A 159 -9.75 -20.41 -18.84
N LEU A 160 -10.16 -19.40 -19.62
CA LEU A 160 -9.31 -18.27 -19.97
C LEU A 160 -9.24 -17.19 -18.89
N LEU A 161 -10.14 -17.20 -17.89
CA LEU A 161 -10.13 -16.18 -16.82
C LEU A 161 -8.81 -16.13 -16.03
N PRO A 162 -8.25 -17.27 -15.57
CA PRO A 162 -6.92 -17.29 -14.98
C PRO A 162 -5.86 -16.65 -15.89
N THR A 163 -5.87 -17.01 -17.18
CA THR A 163 -4.93 -16.47 -18.18
C THR A 163 -5.10 -14.96 -18.39
N ALA A 164 -6.34 -14.47 -18.43
CA ALA A 164 -6.65 -13.05 -18.51
C ALA A 164 -6.10 -12.31 -17.28
N GLY A 165 -6.23 -12.89 -16.08
CA GLY A 165 -5.64 -12.37 -14.85
C GLY A 165 -4.11 -12.25 -14.93
N ALA A 166 -3.43 -13.25 -15.50
CA ALA A 166 -1.99 -13.22 -15.74
C ALA A 166 -1.56 -12.18 -16.78
N LEU A 167 -2.35 -11.94 -17.83
CA LEU A 167 -2.05 -10.95 -18.88
C LEU A 167 -2.26 -9.51 -18.40
N ILE A 168 -3.34 -9.27 -17.65
CA ILE A 168 -3.56 -7.99 -16.97
C ILE A 168 -2.44 -7.80 -15.92
N GLY A 169 -1.88 -8.93 -15.44
CA GLY A 169 -0.85 -9.27 -14.44
C GLY A 169 0.51 -8.62 -14.40
N THR A 170 0.88 -7.68 -15.27
CA THR A 170 2.27 -7.21 -15.25
C THR A 170 2.64 -6.58 -13.90
N PRO A 171 3.83 -6.89 -13.37
CA PRO A 171 4.30 -6.33 -12.10
C PRO A 171 4.53 -4.83 -12.28
N VAL A 172 4.03 -4.06 -11.31
CA VAL A 172 4.00 -2.60 -11.36
C VAL A 172 4.50 -2.12 -10.01
N THR A 173 5.67 -1.48 -10.02
CA THR A 173 6.37 -0.97 -8.82
C THR A 173 5.48 -0.09 -7.94
N GLU A 174 4.54 0.60 -8.57
CA GLU A 174 3.59 1.52 -7.97
C GLU A 174 2.59 0.82 -7.05
N LEU A 175 2.18 -0.41 -7.39
CA LEU A 175 1.28 -1.16 -6.52
C LEU A 175 2.01 -1.73 -5.28
N TRP A 176 3.31 -2.03 -5.36
CA TRP A 176 4.09 -2.35 -4.16
C TRP A 176 4.17 -1.16 -3.21
N VAL A 177 4.42 0.05 -3.75
CA VAL A 177 4.39 1.30 -2.97
C VAL A 177 3.01 1.48 -2.32
N LEU A 178 1.92 1.28 -3.06
CA LEU A 178 0.56 1.35 -2.52
C LEU A 178 0.37 0.34 -1.38
N TYR A 179 0.83 -0.90 -1.54
CA TYR A 179 0.75 -1.91 -0.49
C TYR A 179 1.53 -1.52 0.77
N LYS A 180 2.70 -0.87 0.64
CA LYS A 180 3.48 -0.40 1.80
C LYS A 180 2.88 0.83 2.45
N LEU A 181 2.33 1.75 1.67
CA LEU A 181 1.67 2.96 2.17
C LEU A 181 0.30 2.69 2.76
N MET A 182 -0.42 1.71 2.20
CA MET A 182 -1.81 1.41 2.48
C MET A 182 -2.06 -0.10 2.31
N PRO A 183 -1.69 -0.91 3.31
CA PRO A 183 -1.77 -2.37 3.21
C PRO A 183 -3.17 -2.88 2.84
N LEU A 184 -4.23 -2.26 3.36
CA LEU A 184 -5.60 -2.63 3.01
C LEU A 184 -5.92 -2.39 1.52
N ALA A 185 -5.55 -1.23 0.97
CA ALA A 185 -5.78 -0.92 -0.45
C ALA A 185 -4.94 -1.83 -1.35
N GLY A 186 -3.68 -2.08 -0.97
CA GLY A 186 -2.83 -3.05 -1.67
C GLY A 186 -3.41 -4.46 -1.66
N LEU A 187 -3.93 -4.92 -0.52
CA LEU A 187 -4.58 -6.24 -0.39
C LEU A 187 -5.82 -6.36 -1.28
N ILE A 188 -6.72 -5.36 -1.25
CA ILE A 188 -7.91 -5.35 -2.12
C ILE A 188 -7.48 -5.33 -3.59
N SER A 189 -6.45 -4.56 -3.94
CA SER A 189 -5.88 -4.54 -5.29
C SER A 189 -5.32 -5.90 -5.72
N MET A 190 -4.64 -6.62 -4.81
CA MET A 190 -4.15 -7.99 -5.05
C MET A 190 -5.31 -8.96 -5.33
N VAL A 191 -6.39 -8.87 -4.56
CA VAL A 191 -7.60 -9.72 -4.74
C VAL A 191 -8.29 -9.41 -6.08
N LEU A 192 -8.36 -8.14 -6.48
CA LEU A 192 -8.87 -7.72 -7.79
C LEU A 192 -7.94 -8.10 -8.96
N SER A 193 -6.67 -8.37 -8.70
CA SER A 193 -5.64 -8.65 -9.70
C SER A 193 -5.81 -10.01 -10.41
N LEU A 194 -6.71 -10.88 -9.93
CA LEU A 194 -6.98 -12.22 -10.48
C LEU A 194 -5.72 -13.10 -10.60
N GLY A 195 -4.81 -13.02 -9.64
CA GLY A 195 -3.55 -13.77 -9.69
C GLY A 195 -2.35 -12.99 -10.22
N GLY A 196 -2.52 -11.75 -10.70
CA GLY A 196 -1.39 -10.93 -11.12
C GLY A 196 -0.43 -10.59 -9.98
N ASN A 197 0.87 -10.78 -10.23
CA ASN A 197 1.92 -10.37 -9.30
C ASN A 197 2.08 -8.84 -9.34
N ILE A 198 2.07 -8.21 -8.17
CA ILE A 198 2.20 -6.77 -7.96
C ILE A 198 3.61 -6.41 -7.51
N VAL A 199 4.32 -7.38 -6.93
CA VAL A 199 5.62 -7.15 -6.31
C VAL A 199 6.74 -7.25 -7.36
N PRO A 200 7.58 -6.22 -7.49
CA PRO A 200 8.75 -6.25 -8.36
C PRO A 200 9.64 -7.44 -8.03
N ALA A 201 10.08 -8.17 -9.05
CA ALA A 201 10.87 -9.39 -8.85
C ALA A 201 12.35 -9.08 -8.62
N GLU A 202 12.83 -7.95 -9.13
CA GLU A 202 14.24 -7.56 -9.10
C GLU A 202 14.51 -6.48 -8.06
N VAL A 203 15.62 -6.61 -7.33
CA VAL A 203 16.06 -5.61 -6.33
C VAL A 203 16.29 -4.24 -6.98
N ASN A 204 16.78 -4.22 -8.21
CA ASN A 204 17.07 -3.00 -8.97
C ASN A 204 15.81 -2.15 -9.22
N GLU A 205 14.64 -2.77 -9.33
CA GLU A 205 13.37 -2.05 -9.53
C GLU A 205 13.01 -1.23 -8.29
N TYR A 206 13.34 -1.72 -7.08
CA TYR A 206 13.14 -0.97 -5.83
C TYR A 206 14.14 0.18 -5.67
N GLU A 207 15.39 -0.01 -6.10
CA GLU A 207 16.38 1.07 -6.07
C GLU A 207 16.01 2.21 -7.04
N ARG A 208 15.42 1.89 -8.19
CA ARG A 208 14.91 2.90 -9.14
C ARG A 208 13.78 3.74 -8.55
N VAL A 209 12.87 3.12 -7.80
CA VAL A 209 11.80 3.83 -7.08
C VAL A 209 12.37 4.86 -6.10
N ALA A 210 13.54 4.58 -5.51
CA ALA A 210 14.22 5.49 -4.59
C ALA A 210 14.99 6.61 -5.32
N ALA A 211 15.63 6.29 -6.45
CA ALA A 211 16.51 7.22 -7.16
C ALA A 211 15.72 8.27 -7.94
N ASP A 212 14.76 7.87 -8.77
CA ASP A 212 14.00 8.76 -9.64
C ASP A 212 12.66 8.10 -9.98
N PHE A 213 11.63 8.41 -9.18
CA PHE A 213 10.26 8.02 -9.52
C PHE A 213 9.76 8.87 -10.69
N THR A 214 10.21 8.53 -11.90
CA THR A 214 9.67 9.03 -13.15
C THR A 214 8.63 8.01 -13.62
N TYR A 215 7.35 8.37 -13.49
CA TYR A 215 6.28 7.55 -14.03
C TYR A 215 6.47 7.46 -15.55
N SER A 216 6.55 6.24 -16.11
CA SER A 216 6.96 5.91 -17.50
C SER A 216 6.02 6.45 -18.62
N GLY A 217 5.35 7.57 -18.39
CA GLY A 217 4.46 8.26 -19.32
C GLY A 217 3.92 9.60 -18.82
N MET A 218 4.24 10.00 -17.58
CA MET A 218 3.89 11.33 -17.05
C MET A 218 5.16 11.93 -16.45
N VAL A 219 5.77 12.87 -17.18
CA VAL A 219 6.92 13.65 -16.70
C VAL A 219 6.49 14.31 -15.39
N ALA A 220 7.11 13.91 -14.28
CA ALA A 220 6.93 14.59 -13.01
C ALA A 220 7.38 16.04 -13.22
N SER A 221 6.44 16.96 -13.31
CA SER A 221 6.72 18.38 -13.47
C SER A 221 7.55 18.86 -12.28
N ASN A 222 8.79 19.27 -12.55
CA ASN A 222 9.78 19.86 -11.66
C ASN A 222 10.66 18.92 -10.79
N PRO A 223 11.62 18.18 -11.40
CA PRO A 223 12.78 17.64 -10.68
C PRO A 223 13.71 18.74 -10.11
N ASP A 224 13.64 19.97 -10.63
CA ASP A 224 14.63 21.02 -10.36
C ASP A 224 14.57 21.60 -8.93
N GLN A 225 13.45 21.46 -8.21
CA GLN A 225 13.30 22.11 -6.89
C GLN A 225 14.03 21.37 -5.75
N TYR A 226 14.39 20.10 -5.93
CA TYR A 226 15.05 19.30 -4.87
C TYR A 226 16.53 19.01 -5.16
N ASN A 227 16.94 19.07 -6.42
CA ASN A 227 18.35 18.94 -6.82
C ASN A 227 19.19 20.18 -6.43
N ALA A 228 18.55 21.25 -5.93
CA ALA A 228 19.23 22.45 -5.45
C ALA A 228 19.90 22.29 -4.07
N VAL A 229 19.65 21.20 -3.33
CA VAL A 229 20.53 20.80 -2.22
C VAL A 229 21.55 19.80 -2.74
N LYS A 230 22.34 20.24 -3.73
CA LYS A 230 23.71 19.73 -3.82
C LYS A 230 24.36 20.18 -2.53
N VAL A 231 24.36 19.32 -1.51
CA VAL A 231 25.34 19.44 -0.43
C VAL A 231 26.66 19.42 -1.17
N ASP A 232 27.37 20.55 -1.20
CA ASP A 232 28.66 20.67 -1.85
C ASP A 232 29.53 19.53 -1.32
N ASP A 233 29.62 18.45 -2.11
CA ASP A 233 30.36 17.22 -1.80
C ASP A 233 31.88 17.45 -2.02
N ASP A 234 32.29 18.71 -2.15
CA ASP A 234 33.65 19.19 -2.44
C ASP A 234 34.58 19.18 -1.21
N ASP A 235 34.09 18.76 -0.04
CA ASP A 235 34.95 18.24 1.02
C ASP A 235 35.40 16.82 0.64
N ALA A 236 36.27 16.77 -0.38
CA ALA A 236 36.97 15.59 -0.83
C ALA A 236 37.78 15.02 0.32
N LEU A 237 37.21 14.01 1.00
CA LEU A 237 38.01 13.16 1.87
C LEU A 237 39.21 12.64 1.07
N PRO A 238 40.42 12.63 1.66
CA PRO A 238 41.61 12.15 0.98
C PRO A 238 41.36 10.74 0.43
N PRO A 239 41.75 10.46 -0.83
CA PRO A 239 41.38 9.25 -1.56
C PRO A 239 41.85 7.93 -0.91
N ASP A 240 42.76 8.00 0.06
CA ASP A 240 43.51 6.83 0.55
C ASP A 240 43.18 6.37 1.99
N ALA A 241 42.20 6.97 2.68
CA ALA A 241 41.95 6.66 4.10
C ALA A 241 40.60 5.97 4.44
N GLY A 242 39.74 5.70 3.46
CA GLY A 242 38.38 5.23 3.74
C GLY A 242 38.27 3.71 3.76
N THR A 243 38.28 3.09 4.94
CA THR A 243 37.72 1.73 5.08
C THR A 243 36.29 1.69 4.51
N THR A 244 35.86 0.57 3.92
CA THR A 244 34.50 0.39 3.37
C THR A 244 33.41 0.88 4.33
N GLU A 245 33.64 0.70 5.63
CA GLU A 245 32.78 1.14 6.72
C GLU A 245 32.63 2.68 6.82
N ALA A 246 33.71 3.44 6.65
CA ALA A 246 33.65 4.91 6.67
C ALA A 246 32.79 5.45 5.52
N LYS A 247 32.87 4.80 4.35
CA LYS A 247 32.02 5.12 3.20
C LYS A 247 30.55 4.80 3.47
N GLU A 248 30.26 3.61 3.99
CA GLU A 248 28.89 3.20 4.37
C GLU A 248 28.29 4.14 5.42
N LYS A 249 29.07 4.56 6.42
CA LYS A 249 28.65 5.53 7.43
C LYS A 249 28.37 6.92 6.82
N LYS A 250 29.21 7.39 5.89
CA LYS A 250 28.98 8.65 5.16
C LYS A 250 27.68 8.59 4.37
N GLU A 251 27.42 7.48 3.66
CA GLU A 251 26.17 7.25 2.92
C GLU A 251 24.95 7.21 3.86
N ALA A 252 25.06 6.56 5.03
CA ALA A 252 24.02 6.53 6.05
C ALA A 252 23.67 7.93 6.58
N ILE A 253 24.68 8.75 6.85
CA ILE A 253 24.49 10.14 7.29
C ILE A 253 23.83 10.98 6.18
N LYS A 254 24.26 10.80 4.92
CA LYS A 254 23.67 11.49 3.76
C LYS A 254 22.19 11.13 3.60
N PHE A 255 21.85 9.84 3.70
CA PHE A 255 20.45 9.40 3.66
C PHE A 255 19.64 9.94 4.84
N ALA A 256 20.17 9.92 6.06
CA ALA A 256 19.51 10.49 7.23
C ALA A 256 19.27 12.00 7.10
N ASN A 257 20.19 12.74 6.46
CA ASN A 257 19.98 14.15 6.11
C ASN A 257 18.84 14.33 5.11
N GLN A 258 18.71 13.45 4.12
CA GLN A 258 17.57 13.45 3.19
C GLN A 258 16.25 13.18 3.91
N VAL A 259 16.23 12.24 4.87
CA VAL A 259 15.05 11.99 5.72
C VAL A 259 14.68 13.24 6.52
N ALA A 260 15.66 13.87 7.17
CA ALA A 260 15.45 15.09 7.95
C ALA A 260 14.96 16.27 7.08
N ALA A 261 15.55 16.46 5.90
CA ALA A 261 15.11 17.44 4.93
C ALA A 261 13.66 17.17 4.53
N ARG A 262 13.33 15.93 4.15
CA ARG A 262 11.97 15.53 3.79
C ARG A 262 10.96 15.79 4.91
N ALA A 263 11.31 15.51 6.17
CA ALA A 263 10.44 15.76 7.33
C ALA A 263 10.12 17.24 7.57
N ARG A 264 10.99 18.15 7.12
CA ARG A 264 10.79 19.60 7.24
C ARG A 264 9.83 20.17 6.19
N HIS A 265 9.67 19.49 5.05
CA HIS A 265 8.73 19.93 4.02
C HIS A 265 7.29 19.54 4.40
N PRO A 266 6.39 20.52 4.61
CA PRO A 266 5.00 20.23 4.92
C PRO A 266 4.39 19.43 3.77
N ILE A 267 3.72 18.33 4.11
CA ILE A 267 3.01 17.54 3.12
C ILE A 267 1.61 18.11 3.06
N GLU A 268 1.17 18.63 1.91
CA GLU A 268 -0.25 18.97 1.76
C GLU A 268 -1.06 17.68 1.64
N LEU A 269 -1.27 16.97 2.76
CA LEU A 269 -1.94 15.67 2.81
C LEU A 269 -3.47 15.79 2.75
N ARG A 270 -4.01 16.79 2.04
CA ARG A 270 -5.46 16.94 1.75
C ARG A 270 -5.97 15.91 0.72
N LYS A 271 -5.39 14.70 0.70
CA LYS A 271 -5.70 13.63 -0.26
C LYS A 271 -6.49 12.46 0.31
N ALA A 272 -6.86 12.51 1.58
CA ALA A 272 -7.79 11.55 2.19
C ALA A 272 -9.04 11.25 1.34
N PRO A 273 -9.77 12.22 0.74
CA PRO A 273 -10.98 11.92 -0.04
C PRO A 273 -10.69 11.13 -1.32
N VAL A 274 -9.56 11.40 -1.99
CA VAL A 274 -9.13 10.67 -3.20
C VAL A 274 -8.90 9.20 -2.88
N ILE A 275 -8.21 8.95 -1.77
CA ILE A 275 -7.86 7.60 -1.33
C ILE A 275 -9.10 6.83 -0.88
N VAL A 276 -9.97 7.46 -0.07
CA VAL A 276 -11.24 6.86 0.36
C VAL A 276 -12.13 6.56 -0.85
N GLY A 277 -12.17 7.47 -1.83
CA GLY A 277 -12.85 7.24 -3.10
C GLY A 277 -12.29 6.04 -3.86
N GLY A 278 -10.96 5.93 -3.98
CA GLY A 278 -10.31 4.79 -4.63
C GLY A 278 -10.59 3.45 -3.95
N ILE A 279 -10.53 3.38 -2.61
CA ILE A 279 -10.89 2.18 -1.84
C ILE A 279 -12.36 1.82 -2.05
N THR A 280 -13.25 2.82 -2.03
CA THR A 280 -14.70 2.61 -2.24
C THR A 280 -14.96 2.03 -3.62
N VAL A 281 -14.31 2.55 -4.66
CA VAL A 281 -14.37 2.01 -6.03
C VAL A 281 -13.85 0.57 -6.06
N GLN A 282 -12.72 0.26 -5.41
CA GLN A 282 -12.21 -1.10 -5.36
C GLN A 282 -13.14 -2.09 -4.65
N ILE A 283 -13.75 -1.70 -3.52
CA ILE A 283 -14.74 -2.52 -2.83
C ILE A 283 -15.96 -2.76 -3.72
N PHE A 284 -16.41 -1.74 -4.46
CA PHE A 284 -17.49 -1.88 -5.42
C PHE A 284 -17.15 -2.89 -6.54
N LEU A 285 -15.94 -2.79 -7.12
CA LEU A 285 -15.47 -3.73 -8.14
C LEU A 285 -15.33 -5.16 -7.60
N LEU A 286 -14.90 -5.32 -6.33
CA LEU A 286 -14.88 -6.62 -5.68
C LEU A 286 -16.30 -7.18 -5.51
N GLY A 287 -17.25 -6.33 -5.14
CA GLY A 287 -18.67 -6.66 -5.11
C GLY A 287 -19.19 -7.15 -6.47
N LEU A 288 -18.77 -6.51 -7.58
CA LEU A 288 -19.12 -6.97 -8.93
C LEU A 288 -18.59 -8.38 -9.23
N ILE A 289 -17.35 -8.69 -8.82
CA ILE A 289 -16.81 -10.05 -8.96
C ILE A 289 -17.61 -11.04 -8.11
N MET A 290 -17.94 -10.69 -6.87
CA MET A 290 -18.73 -11.55 -6.00
C MET A 290 -20.15 -11.81 -6.55
N VAL A 291 -20.76 -10.82 -7.19
CA VAL A 291 -22.03 -10.97 -7.90
C VAL A 291 -21.86 -11.85 -9.15
N ALA A 292 -20.79 -11.68 -9.92
CA ALA A 292 -20.50 -12.54 -11.07
C ALA A 292 -20.30 -14.02 -10.65
N CYS A 293 -19.54 -14.26 -9.57
CA CYS A 293 -19.37 -15.60 -9.00
C CYS A 293 -20.70 -16.20 -8.53
N TRP A 294 -21.57 -15.38 -7.93
CA TRP A 294 -22.93 -15.78 -7.55
C TRP A 294 -23.77 -16.20 -8.77
N PHE A 295 -23.74 -15.39 -9.84
CA PHE A 295 -24.45 -15.67 -11.08
C PHE A 295 -24.03 -17.02 -11.67
N MET A 296 -22.72 -17.29 -11.68
CA MET A 296 -22.21 -18.55 -12.21
C MET A 296 -22.69 -19.73 -11.37
N GLN A 297 -22.46 -19.73 -10.06
CA GLN A 297 -22.71 -20.92 -9.22
C GLN A 297 -24.20 -21.25 -9.03
N ALA A 298 -25.11 -20.28 -9.20
CA ALA A 298 -26.52 -20.53 -8.94
C ALA A 298 -27.14 -21.55 -9.90
N GLY A 299 -26.67 -21.64 -11.15
CA GLY A 299 -27.19 -22.60 -12.12
C GLY A 299 -26.18 -23.56 -12.75
N SER A 300 -24.88 -23.34 -12.56
CA SER A 300 -23.85 -24.29 -13.00
C SER A 300 -23.52 -25.31 -11.91
N ILE A 301 -23.20 -26.54 -12.33
CA ILE A 301 -22.89 -27.65 -11.43
C ILE A 301 -21.57 -28.29 -11.85
N VAL A 302 -20.65 -28.43 -10.89
CA VAL A 302 -19.41 -29.19 -11.06
C VAL A 302 -19.71 -30.66 -10.79
N VAL A 303 -19.55 -31.53 -11.80
CA VAL A 303 -20.01 -32.93 -11.75
C VAL A 303 -19.50 -33.68 -10.51
N TRP A 304 -18.21 -33.57 -10.19
CA TRP A 304 -17.58 -34.26 -9.06
C TRP A 304 -17.82 -33.57 -7.70
N TRP A 305 -18.36 -32.36 -7.70
CA TRP A 305 -18.72 -31.54 -6.54
C TRP A 305 -20.19 -31.10 -6.60
N CYS A 306 -21.06 -32.03 -7.01
CA CYS A 306 -22.45 -31.73 -7.34
C CYS A 306 -23.21 -31.05 -6.19
N THR A 307 -22.96 -31.48 -4.94
CA THR A 307 -23.60 -30.95 -3.73
C THR A 307 -22.98 -29.65 -3.21
N PHE A 308 -21.80 -29.25 -3.68
CA PHE A 308 -21.08 -28.09 -3.17
C PHE A 308 -21.54 -26.80 -3.86
N TYR A 309 -22.40 -26.04 -3.18
CA TYR A 309 -22.99 -24.81 -3.73
C TYR A 309 -21.97 -23.66 -3.94
N PRO A 310 -21.08 -23.30 -3.00
CA PRO A 310 -20.22 -22.13 -3.12
C PRO A 310 -18.92 -22.41 -3.90
N TRP A 311 -18.96 -23.27 -4.92
CA TRP A 311 -17.76 -23.72 -5.64
C TRP A 311 -17.02 -22.57 -6.33
N MET A 312 -17.75 -21.60 -6.89
CA MET A 312 -17.16 -20.46 -7.60
C MET A 312 -16.50 -19.48 -6.63
N TYR A 313 -17.10 -19.25 -5.46
CA TYR A 313 -16.48 -18.46 -4.39
C TYR A 313 -15.23 -19.13 -3.83
N PHE A 314 -15.27 -20.45 -3.65
CA PHE A 314 -14.11 -21.21 -3.21
C PHE A 314 -12.95 -21.09 -4.22
N TRP A 315 -13.23 -21.28 -5.51
CA TRP A 315 -12.24 -21.09 -6.57
C TRP A 315 -11.65 -19.68 -6.55
N TYR A 316 -12.49 -18.64 -6.53
CA TYR A 316 -12.02 -17.25 -6.51
C TYR A 316 -11.21 -16.94 -5.24
N GLY A 317 -11.63 -17.43 -4.08
CA GLY A 317 -10.87 -17.31 -2.84
C GLY A 317 -9.50 -17.99 -2.91
N PHE A 318 -9.41 -19.14 -3.59
CA PHE A 318 -8.15 -19.84 -3.80
C PHE A 318 -7.21 -19.08 -4.74
N VAL A 319 -7.74 -18.49 -5.81
CA VAL A 319 -7.00 -17.57 -6.70
C VAL A 319 -6.48 -16.36 -5.93
N ALA A 320 -7.32 -15.72 -5.12
CA ALA A 320 -6.95 -14.57 -4.31
C ALA A 320 -5.86 -14.91 -3.28
N LEU A 321 -5.99 -16.05 -2.59
CA LEU A 321 -5.01 -16.51 -1.60
C LEU A 321 -3.67 -16.87 -2.25
N SER A 322 -3.69 -17.56 -3.39
CA SER A 322 -2.49 -17.87 -4.16
C SER A 322 -1.78 -16.60 -4.62
N SER A 323 -2.54 -15.61 -5.12
CA SER A 323 -1.99 -14.30 -5.47
C SER A 323 -1.34 -13.60 -4.26
N LEU A 324 -2.01 -13.61 -3.10
CA LEU A 324 -1.47 -13.03 -1.88
C LEU A 324 -0.15 -13.68 -1.48
N LEU A 325 -0.10 -15.02 -1.49
CA LEU A 325 1.10 -15.78 -1.14
C LEU A 325 2.24 -15.55 -2.14
N GLU A 326 1.92 -15.49 -3.43
CA GLU A 326 2.90 -15.18 -4.47
C GLU A 326 3.48 -13.77 -4.31
N ASN A 327 2.64 -12.78 -3.98
CA ASN A 327 3.10 -11.42 -3.68
C ASN A 327 3.97 -11.37 -2.41
N LEU A 328 3.59 -12.08 -1.35
CA LEU A 328 4.39 -12.16 -0.11
C LEU A 328 5.74 -12.86 -0.34
N ALA A 329 5.78 -13.87 -1.19
CA ALA A 329 6.99 -14.61 -1.54
C ALA A 329 7.84 -13.93 -2.63
N GLY A 330 7.24 -13.00 -3.37
CA GLY A 330 7.90 -12.24 -4.43
C GLY A 330 8.95 -11.28 -3.90
N VAL A 331 8.83 -10.82 -2.66
CA VAL A 331 9.70 -9.79 -2.05
C VAL A 331 11.15 -10.28 -1.96
N PRO A 332 12.13 -9.61 -2.63
CA PRO A 332 13.53 -10.04 -2.65
C PRO A 332 14.33 -9.48 -1.45
N PHE A 333 13.71 -9.44 -0.27
CA PHE A 333 14.31 -8.92 0.96
C PHE A 333 14.18 -9.92 2.09
N THR A 334 15.29 -10.20 2.76
CA THR A 334 15.38 -11.03 3.97
C THR A 334 14.62 -10.36 5.11
N HIS A 335 14.94 -9.08 5.33
CA HIS A 335 14.32 -8.27 6.37
C HIS A 335 13.95 -6.90 5.83
N GLN A 336 12.85 -6.36 6.32
CA GLN A 336 12.39 -5.04 5.97
C GLN A 336 11.91 -4.31 7.23
N TRP A 337 12.48 -3.14 7.48
CA TRP A 337 12.10 -2.28 8.59
C TRP A 337 11.36 -1.07 8.02
N THR A 338 10.14 -0.88 8.51
CA THR A 338 9.32 0.28 8.16
C THR A 338 9.36 1.24 9.34
N ILE A 339 9.95 2.42 9.11
CA ILE A 339 10.08 3.51 10.07
C ILE A 339 9.07 4.57 9.67
N ARG A 340 8.20 4.94 10.58
CA ARG A 340 7.30 6.07 10.36
C ARG A 340 7.96 7.33 10.91
N VAL A 341 8.12 8.36 10.08
CA VAL A 341 8.77 9.60 10.46
C VAL A 341 7.75 10.73 10.46
N SER A 342 7.73 11.51 11.53
CA SER A 342 7.00 12.77 11.60
C SER A 342 7.87 13.82 12.28
N ARG A 343 7.59 15.10 12.04
CA ARG A 343 8.33 16.19 12.70
C ARG A 343 7.98 16.24 14.18
N ALA A 344 8.98 16.22 15.05
CA ALA A 344 8.75 16.38 16.47
C ALA A 344 8.49 17.87 16.79
N PRO A 345 7.60 18.14 17.75
CA PRO A 345 7.65 19.41 18.45
C PRO A 345 8.95 19.54 19.23
N LYS A 346 9.39 20.77 19.50
CA LYS A 346 10.48 21.01 20.44
C LYS A 346 10.04 20.53 21.82
N VAL A 347 10.62 19.42 22.29
CA VAL A 347 10.30 18.80 23.57
C VAL A 347 11.59 18.44 24.29
N GLU A 348 11.59 18.60 25.60
CA GLU A 348 12.67 18.11 26.43
C GLU A 348 12.34 16.70 26.90
N ILE A 349 13.18 15.74 26.50
CA ILE A 349 13.03 14.35 26.93
C ILE A 349 13.74 14.19 28.27
N SER A 350 13.01 13.68 29.24
CA SER A 350 13.56 13.42 30.57
C SER A 350 14.82 12.51 30.49
N PRO A 351 15.85 12.77 31.34
CA PRO A 351 17.10 12.02 31.32
C PRO A 351 16.97 10.54 31.71
N ASP A 352 15.85 10.14 32.34
CA ASP A 352 15.55 8.75 32.72
C ASP A 352 15.07 7.87 31.54
N VAL A 353 14.77 8.47 30.39
CA VAL A 353 14.31 7.74 29.21
C VAL A 353 15.49 6.98 28.58
N PRO A 354 15.39 5.66 28.38
CA PRO A 354 16.52 4.89 27.87
C PRO A 354 16.84 5.25 26.42
N TRP A 355 18.13 5.21 26.12
CA TRP A 355 18.62 5.37 24.76
C TRP A 355 18.34 4.12 23.91
N ALA A 356 17.81 4.35 22.70
CA ALA A 356 17.67 3.32 21.66
C ALA A 356 19.01 3.02 20.98
N ILE A 357 19.84 4.05 20.87
CA ILE A 357 21.15 4.07 20.22
C ILE A 357 22.24 4.30 21.26
N PRO A 358 23.51 3.96 21.00
CA PRO A 358 24.60 4.33 21.91
C PRO A 358 24.57 5.83 22.17
N GLU A 359 24.68 6.22 23.44
CA GLU A 359 24.78 7.64 23.79
C GLU A 359 25.98 8.23 23.04
N PRO A 360 25.80 9.34 22.31
CA PRO A 360 26.93 9.99 21.65
C PRO A 360 27.99 10.24 22.72
N ALA A 361 29.24 9.85 22.44
CA ALA A 361 30.35 10.14 23.33
C ALA A 361 30.25 11.62 23.72
N PRO A 362 30.27 11.95 25.03
CA PRO A 362 30.15 13.33 25.45
C PRO A 362 31.17 14.12 24.64
N GLN A 363 30.68 15.09 23.86
CA GLN A 363 31.56 15.98 23.14
C GLN A 363 32.34 16.69 24.23
N ILE A 364 33.55 16.21 24.51
CA ILE A 364 34.49 16.90 25.38
C ILE A 364 34.58 18.27 24.71
N PRO A 365 34.07 19.34 25.35
CA PRO A 365 34.06 20.65 24.73
C PRO A 365 35.49 20.86 24.28
N GLU A 366 35.67 20.93 22.96
CA GLU A 366 36.98 21.05 22.37
C GLU A 366 37.53 22.34 22.97
N ILE A 367 38.43 22.18 23.95
CA ILE A 367 39.12 23.30 24.55
C ILE A 367 39.95 23.79 23.38
N ARG A 368 39.39 24.75 22.62
CA ARG A 368 40.14 25.57 21.69
C ARG A 368 41.20 26.19 22.57
N HIS A 369 42.36 25.54 22.64
CA HIS A 369 43.60 26.19 22.97
C HIS A 369 43.77 27.22 21.87
N GLN A 370 43.23 28.39 22.15
CA GLN A 370 43.53 29.62 21.46
C GLN A 370 44.98 29.92 21.79
N THR A 371 45.90 29.17 21.16
CA THR A 371 47.30 29.57 21.04
C THR A 371 47.30 30.74 20.07
N ASP A 372 46.96 31.92 20.60
CA ASP A 372 47.36 33.20 20.05
C ASP A 372 48.89 33.26 20.15
N ILE A 373 49.59 32.55 19.27
CA ILE A 373 50.97 32.85 18.94
C ILE A 373 50.90 34.04 17.98
N GLN A 374 50.86 35.22 18.57
CA GLN A 374 51.04 36.49 17.90
C GLN A 374 52.51 36.54 17.42
N PRO A 375 52.81 36.51 16.11
CA PRO A 375 54.17 36.76 15.65
C PRO A 375 54.48 38.25 15.88
N SER A 376 55.44 38.50 16.77
CA SER A 376 55.97 39.83 17.04
C SER A 376 56.61 40.43 15.78
N GLY A 377 55.87 41.30 15.09
CA GLY A 377 56.38 42.17 14.03
C GLY A 377 56.45 43.61 14.53
N SER A 378 57.63 44.04 14.96
CA SER A 378 57.94 45.40 15.38
C SER A 378 57.80 46.43 14.24
N LYS A 379 57.18 47.58 14.51
CA LYS A 379 57.77 48.96 14.43
C LYS A 379 56.68 50.03 14.30
N GLY A 380 56.77 51.06 15.15
CA GLY A 380 56.16 52.37 14.89
C GLY A 380 55.58 53.07 16.13
N PRO A 381 56.10 54.23 16.57
CA PRO A 381 55.59 54.98 17.71
C PRO A 381 54.67 56.13 17.29
N SER A 382 53.49 56.22 17.89
CA SER A 382 52.72 57.47 18.08
C SER A 382 51.66 57.18 19.14
N ALA A 383 51.82 57.62 20.38
CA ALA A 383 51.43 58.96 20.83
C ALA A 383 49.96 59.26 20.49
N PHE A 384 49.05 58.86 21.39
CA PHE A 384 47.98 59.73 21.86
C PHE A 384 47.36 59.15 23.13
N SER A 385 47.53 59.88 24.22
CA SER A 385 46.86 59.70 25.49
C SER A 385 45.42 60.19 25.33
N ASP A 386 44.44 59.40 25.75
CA ASP A 386 43.24 59.97 26.35
C ASP A 386 42.69 59.02 27.42
N GLU A 387 42.51 59.65 28.56
CA GLU A 387 42.25 59.14 29.89
C GLU A 387 40.74 59.10 30.08
N VAL A 388 40.16 57.89 30.15
CA VAL A 388 38.76 57.71 30.58
C VAL A 388 38.74 56.75 31.75
N ALA A 389 38.65 57.35 32.93
CA ALA A 389 38.45 56.70 34.21
C ALA A 389 37.17 55.86 34.20
N TYR A 390 37.31 54.54 34.36
CA TYR A 390 36.21 53.66 34.74
C TYR A 390 36.31 53.32 36.22
N HIS A 391 35.31 53.78 36.97
CA HIS A 391 35.07 53.46 38.37
C HIS A 391 34.90 51.94 38.55
N GLY A 392 35.79 51.35 39.34
CA GLY A 392 35.61 50.00 39.88
C GLY A 392 34.51 49.99 40.95
N HIS A 393 33.40 49.34 40.65
CA HIS A 393 32.46 48.88 41.68
C HIS A 393 32.83 47.44 42.09
N GLN A 394 33.54 47.32 43.21
CA GLN A 394 33.57 46.10 44.01
C GLN A 394 32.16 45.87 44.59
N LEU A 395 31.47 44.84 44.10
CA LEU A 395 30.31 44.29 44.79
C LEU A 395 30.81 43.23 45.78
N THR A 396 30.71 43.60 47.06
CA THR A 396 30.77 42.71 48.22
C THR A 396 29.65 41.66 48.16
N PRO A 397 29.88 40.43 48.60
CA PRO A 397 28.81 39.45 48.75
C PRO A 397 27.93 39.85 49.95
N SER A 398 26.70 40.27 49.67
CA SER A 398 25.69 40.48 50.71
C SER A 398 25.17 39.13 51.19
N ASN A 399 25.52 38.81 52.43
CA ASN A 399 24.85 37.81 53.26
C ASN A 399 23.38 38.21 53.43
N HIS A 400 22.49 37.59 52.66
CA HIS A 400 21.06 37.57 52.98
C HIS A 400 20.67 36.22 53.56
N SER A 401 20.59 36.23 54.89
CA SER A 401 19.49 35.69 55.71
C SER A 401 18.67 34.54 55.12
N ASN A 402 18.89 33.37 55.73
CA ASN A 402 18.01 32.21 55.81
C ASN A 402 16.52 32.60 55.91
N ALA A 403 15.82 32.48 54.78
CA ALA A 403 14.37 32.24 54.77
C ALA A 403 14.18 30.76 54.47
N SER A 404 13.93 30.00 55.54
CA SER A 404 13.45 28.62 55.53
C SER A 404 12.07 28.55 54.87
N GLY A 405 12.03 28.63 53.54
CA GLY A 405 10.91 28.15 52.76
C GLY A 405 11.09 26.65 52.58
N ASP A 406 10.16 25.86 53.11
CA ASP A 406 10.11 24.42 52.91
C ASP A 406 10.13 24.10 51.40
N VAL A 407 11.32 23.80 50.88
CA VAL A 407 11.47 23.21 49.56
C VAL A 407 10.79 21.85 49.67
N PRO A 408 9.70 21.58 48.91
CA PRO A 408 9.03 20.30 48.97
C PRO A 408 10.07 19.22 48.70
N THR A 409 10.26 18.38 49.72
CA THR A 409 11.27 17.33 49.74
C THR A 409 11.05 16.49 48.50
N PHE A 410 12.02 16.52 47.58
CA PHE A 410 12.05 15.69 46.38
C PHE A 410 11.77 14.26 46.82
N TYR A 411 10.60 13.72 46.48
CA TYR A 411 10.44 12.27 46.51
C TYR A 411 11.42 11.74 45.46
N PRO A 412 12.49 11.02 45.84
CA PRO A 412 13.35 10.38 44.87
C PRO A 412 12.44 9.50 44.03
N SER A 413 12.38 9.84 42.75
CA SER A 413 11.69 9.06 41.73
C SER A 413 12.04 7.58 41.96
N ARG A 414 11.06 6.77 42.38
CA ARG A 414 11.23 5.32 42.63
C ARG A 414 11.58 4.53 41.36
N TYR A 415 11.88 5.19 40.26
CA TYR A 415 12.43 4.56 39.08
C TYR A 415 13.93 4.41 39.28
N SER A 416 14.32 3.25 39.83
CA SER A 416 15.71 2.80 39.82
C SER A 416 16.21 2.85 38.37
N SER A 417 17.25 3.65 38.11
CA SER A 417 17.88 3.72 36.80
C SER A 417 18.29 2.30 36.40
N VAL A 418 17.63 1.74 35.38
CA VAL A 418 17.94 0.40 34.90
C VAL A 418 19.39 0.45 34.37
N PRO A 419 20.31 -0.38 34.89
CA PRO A 419 21.70 -0.39 34.43
C PRO A 419 21.74 -0.58 32.92
N GLN A 420 22.33 0.36 32.20
CA GLN A 420 22.48 0.24 30.76
C GLN A 420 23.59 -0.77 30.48
N GLN A 421 23.24 -1.88 29.82
CA GLN A 421 24.25 -2.80 29.29
C GLN A 421 25.06 -2.07 28.20
N PRO A 422 26.38 -2.28 28.13
CA PRO A 422 27.23 -1.69 27.10
C PRO A 422 26.68 -2.02 25.71
N PHE A 423 26.69 -1.03 24.81
CA PHE A 423 26.25 -1.21 23.43
C PHE A 423 27.36 -1.92 22.65
N SER A 424 27.10 -3.14 22.20
CA SER A 424 27.87 -3.71 21.09
C SER A 424 27.35 -3.11 19.78
N GLU A 425 28.27 -2.87 18.85
CA GLU A 425 27.91 -2.40 17.51
C GLU A 425 27.03 -3.43 16.80
N GLY A 426 25.94 -2.96 16.19
CA GLY A 426 25.02 -3.81 15.45
C GLY A 426 23.93 -4.51 16.28
N GLU A 427 23.59 -3.98 17.45
CA GLU A 427 22.52 -4.56 18.29
C GLU A 427 21.21 -3.76 18.33
N ILE A 428 21.13 -2.59 17.67
CA ILE A 428 19.97 -1.68 17.78
C ILE A 428 18.66 -2.40 17.42
N LEU A 429 18.63 -3.11 16.29
CA LEU A 429 17.43 -3.84 15.85
C LEU A 429 17.07 -5.00 16.78
N THR A 430 18.06 -5.75 17.25
CA THR A 430 17.85 -6.86 18.19
C THR A 430 17.25 -6.34 19.50
N ARG A 431 17.76 -5.21 19.99
CA ARG A 431 17.28 -4.56 21.21
C ARG A 431 15.89 -3.97 21.03
N LEU A 432 15.60 -3.31 19.91
CA LEU A 432 14.24 -2.87 19.58
C LEU A 432 13.26 -4.03 19.46
N LYS A 433 13.69 -5.18 18.92
CA LYS A 433 12.84 -6.39 18.80
C LYS A 433 12.53 -7.02 20.17
N LYS A 434 13.54 -7.17 21.04
CA LYS A 434 13.37 -7.55 22.45
C LYS A 434 12.41 -6.55 23.14
N GLY A 435 12.64 -5.29 22.81
CA GLY A 435 11.83 -4.13 23.10
C GLY A 435 11.95 -3.67 24.55
N TYR A 436 11.65 -2.40 24.74
CA TYR A 436 11.87 -1.72 26.02
C TYR A 436 10.52 -1.52 26.71
N ASN A 437 10.44 -1.88 27.99
CA ASN A 437 9.23 -1.64 28.77
C ASN A 437 9.31 -0.26 29.40
N THR A 438 9.15 0.79 28.60
CA THR A 438 9.28 2.17 29.09
C THR A 438 8.03 3.02 28.89
N PHE A 439 7.80 3.83 29.92
CA PHE A 439 6.91 4.99 29.91
C PHE A 439 7.80 6.20 30.22
N GLY A 440 8.46 6.73 29.20
CA GLY A 440 9.25 7.94 29.32
C GLY A 440 8.34 9.15 29.54
N ARG A 441 8.76 10.06 30.41
CA ARG A 441 8.10 11.34 30.60
C ARG A 441 8.65 12.36 29.61
N VAL A 442 7.75 13.08 28.94
CA VAL A 442 8.12 14.20 28.04
C VAL A 442 7.72 15.48 28.73
N VAL A 443 8.66 16.42 28.84
CA VAL A 443 8.41 17.76 29.38
C VAL A 443 8.24 18.70 28.19
N MET A 444 7.07 19.35 28.12
CA MET A 444 6.80 20.37 27.12
C MET A 444 7.06 21.75 27.72
N GLU A 445 7.81 22.60 27.01
CA GLU A 445 7.96 24.01 27.38
C GLU A 445 6.63 24.73 27.17
N PRO A 446 5.98 25.28 28.22
CA PRO A 446 4.65 25.89 28.10
C PRO A 446 4.63 27.16 27.23
N ASN A 447 5.78 27.83 27.07
CA ASN A 447 5.88 29.14 26.41
C ASN A 447 6.24 29.07 24.92
N ARG A 448 6.47 27.87 24.35
CA ARG A 448 6.79 27.73 22.92
C ARG A 448 5.54 27.33 22.14
N PRO A 449 5.14 28.08 21.09
CA PRO A 449 4.01 27.71 20.27
C PRO A 449 4.25 26.32 19.65
N TRP A 450 3.28 25.44 19.86
CA TRP A 450 3.34 24.04 19.45
C TRP A 450 2.50 23.81 18.19
N SER A 451 3.05 23.07 17.24
CA SER A 451 2.28 22.45 16.16
C SER A 451 2.94 21.11 15.84
N ALA A 452 2.35 20.00 16.27
CA ALA A 452 2.73 18.70 15.74
C ALA A 452 2.46 18.68 14.24
N ALA A 453 3.42 18.16 13.46
CA ALA A 453 3.12 17.85 12.08
C ALA A 453 2.05 16.77 12.04
N LYS A 454 0.92 17.07 11.38
CA LYS A 454 -0.13 16.09 11.14
C LYS A 454 0.31 15.02 10.15
N ASP A 455 1.37 15.30 9.40
CA ASP A 455 1.81 14.44 8.31
C ASP A 455 2.98 13.55 8.75
N ALA A 456 2.84 12.26 8.43
CA ALA A 456 3.91 11.30 8.54
C ALA A 456 4.25 10.74 7.16
N PHE A 457 5.50 10.33 6.99
CA PHE A 457 5.94 9.57 5.83
C PHE A 457 6.69 8.32 6.30
N TYR A 458 6.91 7.38 5.39
CA TYR A 458 7.61 6.14 5.69
C TYR A 458 9.03 6.19 5.17
N VAL A 459 9.95 5.71 6.00
CA VAL A 459 11.29 5.33 5.59
C VAL A 459 11.37 3.81 5.68
N ILE A 460 11.64 3.19 4.55
CA ILE A 460 11.80 1.74 4.44
C ILE A 460 13.29 1.46 4.31
N ILE A 461 13.80 0.57 5.14
CA ILE A 461 15.15 0.01 4.99
C ILE A 461 14.98 -1.48 4.77
N SER A 462 15.47 -1.96 3.63
CA SER A 462 15.41 -3.38 3.26
C SER A 462 16.81 -3.97 3.22
N GLU A 463 16.98 -5.16 3.77
CA GLU A 463 18.21 -5.94 3.63
C GLU A 463 18.13 -6.80 2.35
N ARG A 464 19.14 -6.68 1.49
CA ARG A 464 19.28 -7.49 0.28
C ARG A 464 19.56 -8.94 0.66
N GLY A 465 18.71 -9.84 0.20
CA GLY A 465 18.84 -11.27 0.48
C GLY A 465 17.51 -11.97 0.38
N VAL A 466 17.55 -13.31 0.36
CA VAL A 466 16.37 -14.15 0.47
C VAL A 466 16.65 -15.17 1.55
N ASP A 467 15.91 -15.11 2.66
CA ASP A 467 16.00 -16.14 3.70
C ASP A 467 15.52 -17.48 3.17
N TYR A 468 16.02 -18.58 3.75
CA TYR A 468 15.56 -19.92 3.39
C TYR A 468 14.05 -20.09 3.50
N SER A 469 13.41 -19.48 4.52
CA SER A 469 11.96 -19.49 4.68
C SER A 469 11.24 -18.78 3.53
N HIS A 470 11.77 -17.64 3.08
CA HIS A 470 11.25 -16.90 1.93
C HIS A 470 11.47 -17.65 0.61
N ALA A 471 12.62 -18.32 0.45
CA ALA A 471 12.88 -19.17 -0.70
C ALA A 471 11.91 -20.35 -0.75
N SER A 472 11.67 -21.04 0.38
CA SER A 472 10.66 -22.10 0.48
C SER A 472 9.25 -21.57 0.21
N LEU A 473 8.89 -20.40 0.74
CA LEU A 473 7.61 -19.75 0.48
C LEU A 473 7.43 -19.45 -1.02
N ARG A 474 8.50 -19.04 -1.72
CA ARG A 474 8.48 -18.76 -3.17
C ARG A 474 8.29 -20.01 -4.00
N VAL A 475 8.95 -21.12 -3.65
CA VAL A 475 8.70 -22.42 -4.31
C VAL A 475 7.27 -22.89 -4.04
N PHE A 476 6.83 -22.82 -2.78
CA PHE A 476 5.48 -23.21 -2.39
C PHE A 476 4.42 -22.36 -3.09
N SER A 477 4.60 -21.04 -3.18
CA SER A 477 3.65 -20.16 -3.86
C SER A 477 3.54 -20.50 -5.34
N LYS A 478 4.64 -20.84 -6.03
CA LYS A 478 4.60 -21.27 -7.43
C LYS A 478 3.87 -22.59 -7.62
N ILE A 479 4.11 -23.58 -6.74
CA ILE A 479 3.37 -24.85 -6.75
C ILE A 479 1.89 -24.61 -6.50
N LEU A 480 1.56 -23.75 -5.54
CA LEU A 480 0.18 -23.38 -5.22
C LEU A 480 -0.49 -22.72 -6.43
N THR A 481 0.17 -21.76 -7.08
CA THR A 481 -0.32 -21.12 -8.31
C THR A 481 -0.61 -22.18 -9.37
N ILE A 482 0.33 -23.08 -9.68
CA ILE A 482 0.09 -24.20 -10.62
C ILE A 482 -1.12 -25.04 -10.21
N GLY A 483 -1.25 -25.36 -8.92
CA GLY A 483 -2.39 -26.09 -8.37
C GLY A 483 -3.72 -25.37 -8.59
N VAL A 484 -3.78 -24.06 -8.35
CA VAL A 484 -4.98 -23.23 -8.59
C VAL A 484 -5.37 -23.25 -10.06
N TYR A 485 -4.41 -23.13 -10.98
CA TYR A 485 -4.67 -23.17 -12.42
C TYR A 485 -5.20 -24.55 -12.85
N THR A 486 -4.57 -25.64 -12.41
CA THR A 486 -5.01 -27.01 -12.75
C THR A 486 -6.38 -27.32 -12.18
N VAL A 487 -6.61 -27.03 -10.89
CA VAL A 487 -7.90 -27.26 -10.22
C VAL A 487 -8.99 -26.38 -10.82
N GLY A 488 -8.70 -25.10 -11.06
CA GLY A 488 -9.64 -24.19 -11.73
C GLY A 488 -10.02 -24.66 -13.13
N THR A 489 -9.03 -25.08 -13.92
CA THR A 489 -9.26 -25.63 -15.27
C THR A 489 -10.14 -26.89 -15.20
N ALA A 490 -9.85 -27.81 -14.27
CA ALA A 490 -10.67 -29.01 -14.07
C ALA A 490 -12.08 -28.69 -13.59
N MET A 491 -12.26 -27.70 -12.71
CA MET A 491 -13.57 -27.23 -12.24
C MET A 491 -14.41 -26.65 -13.38
N PHE A 492 -13.83 -25.76 -14.19
CA PHE A 492 -14.52 -25.19 -15.34
C PHE A 492 -14.79 -26.25 -16.41
N ALA A 493 -13.80 -27.11 -16.71
CA ALA A 493 -13.95 -28.26 -17.62
C ALA A 493 -15.12 -29.17 -17.23
N SER A 494 -15.28 -29.40 -15.93
CA SER A 494 -16.33 -30.23 -15.35
C SER A 494 -17.61 -29.45 -15.03
N SER A 495 -17.65 -28.14 -15.29
CA SER A 495 -18.82 -27.32 -15.05
C SER A 495 -19.82 -27.60 -16.16
N THR A 496 -20.95 -28.17 -15.77
CA THR A 496 -22.08 -28.43 -16.64
C THR A 496 -23.16 -27.42 -16.38
N LEU A 497 -24.12 -27.35 -17.29
CA LEU A 497 -25.28 -26.46 -17.21
C LEU A 497 -24.96 -24.95 -17.29
N ALA A 498 -23.69 -24.58 -17.42
CA ALA A 498 -23.26 -23.22 -17.68
C ALA A 498 -23.64 -22.81 -19.11
N THR A 499 -24.41 -21.73 -19.25
CA THR A 499 -24.72 -21.18 -20.56
C THR A 499 -23.60 -20.25 -21.02
N ILE A 500 -23.35 -20.20 -22.32
CA ILE A 500 -22.36 -19.28 -22.91
C ILE A 500 -22.66 -17.82 -22.53
N LEU A 501 -23.93 -17.42 -22.48
CA LEU A 501 -24.33 -16.07 -22.11
C LEU A 501 -23.93 -15.73 -20.67
N VAL A 502 -24.20 -16.63 -19.71
CA VAL A 502 -23.76 -16.44 -18.31
C VAL A 502 -22.24 -16.39 -18.24
N ALA A 503 -21.53 -17.28 -18.93
CA ALA A 503 -20.07 -17.26 -18.96
C ALA A 503 -19.49 -15.96 -19.53
N VAL A 504 -20.09 -15.42 -20.61
CA VAL A 504 -19.66 -14.13 -21.20
C VAL A 504 -19.92 -12.97 -20.24
N VAL A 505 -21.09 -12.91 -19.59
CA VAL A 505 -21.41 -11.88 -18.60
C VAL A 505 -20.42 -11.95 -17.43
N VAL A 506 -20.21 -13.15 -16.87
CA VAL A 506 -19.29 -13.39 -15.76
C VAL A 506 -17.87 -13.00 -16.15
N ALA A 507 -17.38 -13.46 -17.30
CA ALA A 507 -16.04 -13.14 -17.77
C ALA A 507 -15.85 -11.64 -17.99
N SER A 508 -16.84 -10.97 -18.59
CA SER A 508 -16.81 -9.52 -18.83
C SER A 508 -16.77 -8.74 -17.52
N LEU A 509 -17.64 -9.08 -16.55
CA LEU A 509 -17.65 -8.42 -15.24
C LEU A 509 -16.34 -8.61 -14.49
N VAL A 510 -15.78 -9.82 -14.52
CA VAL A 510 -14.51 -10.14 -13.85
C VAL A 510 -13.34 -9.42 -14.50
N ILE A 511 -13.24 -9.42 -15.84
CA ILE A 511 -12.17 -8.71 -16.57
C ILE A 511 -12.27 -7.20 -16.35
N VAL A 512 -13.47 -6.61 -16.49
CA VAL A 512 -13.69 -5.19 -16.23
C VAL A 512 -13.29 -4.85 -14.79
N ALA A 513 -13.74 -5.60 -13.80
CA ALA A 513 -13.38 -5.37 -12.42
C ALA A 513 -11.87 -5.49 -12.17
N GLY A 514 -11.20 -6.45 -12.79
CA GLY A 514 -9.75 -6.63 -12.68
C GLY A 514 -8.96 -5.47 -13.30
N VAL A 515 -9.31 -5.06 -14.53
CA VAL A 515 -8.64 -3.95 -15.22
C VAL A 515 -8.88 -2.63 -14.48
N PHE A 516 -10.13 -2.29 -14.18
CA PHE A 516 -10.44 -1.04 -13.47
C PHE A 516 -9.91 -1.03 -12.04
N GLY A 517 -9.85 -2.19 -11.37
CA GLY A 517 -9.28 -2.33 -10.04
C GLY A 517 -7.82 -1.92 -10.01
N ARG A 518 -7.06 -2.32 -11.04
CA ARG A 518 -5.66 -1.93 -11.21
C ARG A 518 -5.48 -0.47 -11.60
N VAL A 519 -6.26 0.03 -12.55
CA VAL A 519 -6.21 1.46 -12.92
C VAL A 519 -6.49 2.32 -11.69
N THR A 520 -7.45 1.94 -10.86
CA THR A 520 -7.77 2.62 -9.60
C THR A 520 -6.60 2.52 -8.60
N ALA A 521 -5.97 1.35 -8.47
CA ALA A 521 -4.79 1.17 -7.62
C ALA A 521 -3.61 2.04 -8.07
N MET A 522 -3.30 2.04 -9.36
CA MET A 522 -2.26 2.87 -9.97
C MET A 522 -2.55 4.36 -9.77
N TRP A 523 -3.79 4.78 -9.95
CA TRP A 523 -4.21 6.17 -9.72
C TRP A 523 -4.01 6.58 -8.25
N MET A 524 -4.41 5.74 -7.29
CA MET A 524 -4.15 5.98 -5.87
C MET A 524 -2.66 6.05 -5.56
N ALA A 525 -1.87 5.12 -6.11
CA ALA A 525 -0.42 5.10 -5.94
C ALA A 525 0.24 6.37 -6.49
N SER A 526 -0.16 6.81 -7.69
CA SER A 526 0.32 8.04 -8.32
C SER A 526 -0.02 9.28 -7.47
N GLU A 527 -1.26 9.37 -6.97
CA GLU A 527 -1.67 10.48 -6.11
C GLU A 527 -0.95 10.51 -4.77
N LEU A 528 -0.72 9.34 -4.17
CA LEU A 528 0.11 9.22 -2.97
C LEU A 528 1.55 9.65 -3.25
N MET A 529 2.14 9.21 -4.37
CA MET A 529 3.55 9.44 -4.70
C MET A 529 3.89 10.88 -5.05
N LYS A 530 2.93 11.72 -5.48
CA LYS A 530 3.15 13.17 -5.63
C LYS A 530 3.71 13.83 -4.37
N GLY A 531 3.39 13.27 -3.20
CA GLY A 531 3.92 13.74 -1.93
C GLY A 531 5.25 13.12 -1.52
N ARG A 532 5.89 12.23 -2.29
CA ARG A 532 7.04 11.41 -1.83
C ARG A 532 6.87 10.88 -0.39
N PRO A 533 5.80 10.12 -0.11
CA PRO A 533 5.47 9.63 1.23
C PRO A 533 6.32 8.42 1.62
N ILE A 534 7.19 7.91 0.73
CA ILE A 534 8.15 6.86 0.99
C ILE A 534 9.55 7.34 0.61
N LEU A 535 10.52 7.09 1.49
CA LEU A 535 11.93 6.97 1.14
C LEU A 535 12.34 5.51 1.35
N HIS A 536 12.96 4.90 0.35
CA HIS A 536 13.41 3.51 0.43
C HIS A 536 14.91 3.44 0.24
N LYS A 537 15.60 2.67 1.09
CA LYS A 537 17.00 2.33 0.92
C LYS A 537 17.17 0.82 1.04
N VAL A 538 17.92 0.24 0.10
CA VAL A 538 18.34 -1.16 0.14
C VAL A 538 19.76 -1.20 0.71
N ALA A 539 19.93 -1.90 1.82
CA ALA A 539 21.21 -2.19 2.44
C ALA A 539 21.68 -3.58 2.00
N LYS A 540 22.99 -3.77 1.84
CA LYS A 540 23.59 -5.04 1.42
C LYS A 540 23.53 -6.11 2.50
N ASN A 541 23.66 -5.68 3.75
CA ASN A 541 23.67 -6.55 4.92
C ASN A 541 22.95 -5.86 6.09
N ARG A 542 22.64 -6.65 7.11
CA ARG A 542 21.99 -6.15 8.33
C ARG A 542 22.77 -5.06 9.07
N LYS A 543 24.10 -5.13 9.09
CA LYS A 543 24.95 -4.12 9.77
C LYS A 543 24.80 -2.76 9.10
N GLU A 544 24.82 -2.71 7.78
CA GLU A 544 24.61 -1.51 6.98
C GLU A 544 23.19 -0.96 7.20
N ALA A 545 22.18 -1.83 7.26
CA ALA A 545 20.82 -1.43 7.61
C ALA A 545 20.75 -0.78 9.01
N GLU A 546 21.46 -1.33 9.99
CA GLU A 546 21.56 -0.77 11.35
C GLU A 546 22.25 0.60 11.35
N LEU A 547 23.30 0.80 10.53
CA LEU A 547 23.93 2.12 10.35
C LEU A 547 22.95 3.16 9.79
N TYR A 548 22.13 2.80 8.78
CA TYR A 548 21.09 3.70 8.27
C TYR A 548 20.05 4.03 9.34
N ILE A 549 19.56 3.03 10.07
CA ILE A 549 18.56 3.20 11.14
C ILE A 549 19.14 4.10 12.23
N GLU A 550 20.36 3.84 12.68
CA GLU A 550 21.05 4.63 13.69
C GLU A 550 21.22 6.08 13.26
N ALA A 551 21.71 6.31 12.03
CA ALA A 551 21.90 7.65 11.49
C ALA A 551 20.57 8.43 11.42
N ILE A 552 19.46 7.76 11.08
CA ILE A 552 18.11 8.36 11.08
C ILE A 552 17.68 8.69 12.50
N LEU A 553 17.76 7.74 13.44
CA LEU A 553 17.31 7.92 14.83
C LEU A 553 18.10 9.00 15.59
N ARG A 554 19.34 9.29 15.17
CA ARG A 554 20.19 10.36 15.69
C ARG A 554 19.73 11.77 15.28
N LYS A 555 18.84 11.89 14.30
CA LYS A 555 18.44 13.21 13.80
C LYS A 555 17.48 13.89 14.79
N PRO A 556 17.78 15.14 15.19
CA PRO A 556 16.96 15.86 16.15
C PRO A 556 15.63 16.33 15.54
N ASP A 557 14.71 16.73 16.40
CA ASP A 557 13.41 17.33 16.03
C ASP A 557 12.51 16.40 15.19
N MET A 558 12.65 15.09 15.38
CA MET A 558 11.83 14.08 14.69
C MET A 558 11.32 12.99 15.61
N VAL A 559 10.14 12.49 15.26
CA VAL A 559 9.49 11.35 15.92
C VAL A 559 9.55 10.18 14.97
N PHE A 560 10.13 9.10 15.46
CA PHE A 560 10.28 7.84 14.74
C PHE A 560 9.40 6.77 15.38
N GLU A 561 8.51 6.15 14.62
CA GLU A 561 7.84 4.91 15.02
C GLU A 561 8.52 3.72 14.35
N VAL A 562 9.26 2.91 15.12
CA VAL A 562 10.04 1.76 14.60
C VAL A 562 9.80 0.53 15.46
N LEU A 563 9.43 -0.59 14.83
CA LEU A 563 9.16 -1.87 15.52
C LEU A 563 8.23 -1.71 16.74
N GLY A 564 7.33 -0.75 16.63
CA GLY A 564 6.39 -0.44 17.66
C GLY A 564 6.87 0.43 18.83
N HIS A 565 8.03 1.04 18.71
CA HIS A 565 8.58 2.01 19.65
C HIS A 565 8.45 3.42 19.08
N VAL A 566 8.13 4.41 19.92
CA VAL A 566 8.19 5.84 19.61
C VAL A 566 9.52 6.36 20.13
N ILE A 567 10.34 6.86 19.22
CA ILE A 567 11.71 7.31 19.48
C ILE A 567 11.82 8.78 19.08
N THR A 568 12.41 9.60 19.93
CA THR A 568 12.73 11.01 19.66
C THR A 568 14.12 11.28 20.20
N ASP A 569 14.95 11.98 19.43
CA ASP A 569 16.35 12.29 19.78
C ASP A 569 17.13 11.05 20.27
N GLY A 570 16.95 9.92 19.58
CA GLY A 570 17.60 8.64 19.94
C GLY A 570 17.07 7.95 21.21
N ARG A 571 16.06 8.49 21.91
CA ARG A 571 15.51 7.95 23.16
C ARG A 571 14.13 7.35 23.00
N ILE A 572 13.85 6.25 23.71
CA ILE A 572 12.61 5.48 23.58
C ILE A 572 11.55 5.98 24.56
N ILE A 573 10.64 6.81 24.07
CA ILE A 573 9.60 7.41 24.91
C ILE A 573 8.53 6.37 25.28
N LYS A 574 8.07 5.57 24.30
CA LYS A 574 6.96 4.64 24.50
C LYS A 574 7.04 3.41 23.61
N ARG A 575 6.66 2.26 24.13
CA ARG A 575 6.36 1.06 23.35
C ARG A 575 4.85 0.82 23.32
N TYR A 576 4.29 0.47 22.17
CA TYR A 576 2.91 -0.06 22.15
C TYR A 576 2.92 -1.58 22.11
N ARG A 577 2.09 -2.17 22.98
CA ARG A 577 1.90 -3.62 23.10
C ARG A 577 0.85 -4.19 22.14
N LYS A 578 0.08 -3.36 21.42
CA LYS A 578 -1.03 -3.85 20.59
C LYS A 578 -0.51 -4.44 19.26
N PRO A 579 -0.84 -5.70 18.94
CA PRO A 579 -0.47 -6.32 17.67
C PRO A 579 -1.21 -5.69 16.48
N LEU A 580 -2.43 -5.18 16.69
CA LEU A 580 -3.21 -4.49 15.68
C LEU A 580 -3.10 -2.97 15.89
N ARG A 581 -2.41 -2.29 14.98
CA ARG A 581 -2.37 -0.82 14.91
C ARG A 581 -3.12 -0.36 13.69
N TRP A 582 -3.92 0.70 13.84
CA TRP A 582 -4.54 1.36 12.70
C TRP A 582 -3.50 1.82 11.67
N SER A 583 -2.30 2.23 12.11
CA SER A 583 -1.17 2.53 11.20
C SER A 583 -0.61 1.32 10.46
N SER A 584 -0.87 0.09 10.91
CA SER A 584 -0.51 -1.13 10.17
C SER A 584 -1.55 -1.52 9.12
N ILE A 585 -2.79 -1.03 9.23
CA ILE A 585 -3.89 -1.37 8.31
C ILE A 585 -4.11 -0.23 7.32
N LEU A 586 -4.27 0.99 7.84
CA LEU A 586 -4.49 2.22 7.07
C LEU A 586 -3.20 2.83 6.54
N GLY A 587 -2.05 2.43 7.10
CA GLY A 587 -0.74 2.93 6.72
C GLY A 587 -0.63 4.44 6.92
N VAL A 588 -0.34 5.18 5.85
CA VAL A 588 -0.04 6.62 5.89
C VAL A 588 -1.23 7.49 6.29
N LEU A 589 -2.46 6.96 6.15
CA LEU A 589 -3.68 7.66 6.55
C LEU A 589 -3.93 7.69 8.05
N ALA A 590 -3.28 6.82 8.82
CA ALA A 590 -3.36 6.93 10.28
C ALA A 590 -2.72 8.26 10.71
N ASP A 591 -3.14 8.87 11.81
CA ASP A 591 -2.40 10.02 12.35
C ASP A 591 -1.06 9.54 12.96
N PRO A 592 0.02 10.35 12.89
CA PRO A 592 1.25 10.07 13.64
C PRO A 592 0.96 10.00 15.13
N TYR A 593 1.85 9.34 15.87
CA TYR A 593 1.74 9.36 17.31
C TYR A 593 1.85 10.79 17.86
N ASP A 594 0.79 11.21 18.52
CA ASP A 594 0.76 12.47 19.21
C ASP A 594 1.55 12.37 20.54
N ILE A 595 2.77 12.90 20.53
CA ILE A 595 3.64 12.95 21.71
C ILE A 595 3.01 13.76 22.85
N THR A 596 2.10 14.69 22.57
CA THR A 596 1.42 15.47 23.64
C THR A 596 0.65 14.60 24.61
N LYS A 597 0.20 13.41 24.17
CA LYS A 597 -0.46 12.43 25.03
C LYS A 597 0.45 11.87 26.13
N LEU A 598 1.76 12.11 26.05
CA LEU A 598 2.77 11.76 27.05
C LEU A 598 3.35 12.98 27.77
N ALA A 599 2.93 14.18 27.36
CA ALA A 599 3.32 15.39 28.06
C ALA A 599 2.66 15.37 29.43
N THR A 600 3.47 15.31 30.47
CA THR A 600 3.03 15.76 31.78
C THR A 600 3.18 17.26 31.79
N ALA A 601 2.13 17.99 32.21
CA ALA A 601 2.21 19.43 32.41
C ALA A 601 3.51 19.73 33.16
N GLY A 602 4.41 20.47 32.50
CA GLY A 602 5.71 20.78 33.08
C GLY A 602 5.47 21.36 34.46
N TYR A 603 6.15 20.82 35.47
CA TYR A 603 6.23 21.50 36.74
C TYR A 603 6.79 22.89 36.43
N SER A 604 5.94 23.91 36.53
CA SER A 604 6.40 25.29 36.60
C SER A 604 7.39 25.29 37.74
N LYS A 605 8.68 25.43 37.44
CA LYS A 605 9.65 25.88 38.45
C LYS A 605 9.12 27.24 38.89
N VAL A 606 8.43 27.24 40.03
CA VAL A 606 8.11 28.45 40.77
C VAL A 606 9.41 28.98 41.36
#